data_AF-F0R356-F1
#
_entry.id   AF-F0R356-F1
#
_cell.length_a   1.000
_cell.length_b   1.000
_cell.length_c   1.000
_cell.angle_alpha   90.00
_cell.angle_beta   90.00
_cell.angle_gamma   90.00
#
_symmetry.space_group_name_H-M   'P 1'
#
loop_
_entity.id
_entity.type
_entity.pdbx_description
1 polymer ?
#
loop_
_entity_poly.entity_id
_entity_poly.type
_entity_poly.pdbx_seq_one_letter_code
_entity_poly.pdbx_strand_id
1 'polypeptide(L)' 'METNYIIILDYSVGEVIKIKLTKEQIEESEKYDDFETFLSTLEEVYDFRLKDCLWMCTESYQERSFGF' A
#
# COMPACT_ATOMS: atom_id res chain seq x y z
N MET A 1 3.01 -13.00 6.79
CA MET A 1 3.69 -12.52 5.56
C MET A 1 4.54 -11.35 5.98
N GLU A 2 5.82 -11.30 5.63
CA GLU A 2 6.63 -10.10 5.90
C GLU A 2 6.26 -9.01 4.87
N THR A 3 5.44 -8.05 5.29
CA THR A 3 4.97 -6.96 4.45
C THR A 3 5.75 -5.70 4.77
N ASN A 4 6.71 -5.32 3.91
CA ASN A 4 7.52 -4.11 4.11
C ASN A 4 7.08 -2.96 3.22
N TYR A 5 6.46 -3.27 2.08
CA TYR A 5 6.03 -2.29 1.09
C TYR A 5 4.61 -2.57 0.63
N ILE A 6 3.86 -1.49 0.41
CA ILE A 6 2.56 -1.49 -0.24
C ILE A 6 2.69 -0.68 -1.53
N ILE A 7 2.23 -1.26 -2.64
CA ILE A 7 2.14 -0.59 -3.94
C ILE A 7 0.67 -0.44 -4.26
N ILE A 8 0.23 0.80 -4.46
CA ILE A 8 -1.15 1.17 -4.76
C ILE A 8 -1.18 1.76 -6.18
N LEU A 9 -2.11 1.28 -7.00
CA LEU A 9 -2.42 1.80 -8.32
C LEU A 9 -3.75 2.52 -8.24
N ASP A 10 -3.73 3.84 -8.15
CA ASP A 10 -4.94 4.67 -8.18
C ASP A 10 -5.35 4.92 -9.63
N TYR A 11 -6.41 4.23 -10.06
CA TYR A 11 -6.89 4.34 -11.43
C TYR A 11 -7.82 5.53 -11.66
N SER A 12 -8.23 6.24 -10.61
CA SER A 12 -9.08 7.43 -10.73
C SER A 12 -8.29 8.65 -11.20
N VAL A 13 -7.00 8.72 -10.84
CA VAL A 13 -6.09 9.80 -11.22
C VAL A 13 -4.87 9.33 -12.01
N GLY A 14 -4.66 8.02 -12.15
CA GLY A 14 -3.54 7.43 -12.91
C GLY A 14 -2.21 7.50 -12.16
N GLU A 15 -2.23 7.25 -10.86
CA GLU A 15 -1.08 7.37 -9.96
C GLU A 15 -0.60 6.00 -9.43
N VAL A 16 0.70 5.91 -9.14
CA VAL A 16 1.30 4.77 -8.42
C VAL A 16 1.88 5.27 -7.10
N ILE A 17 1.27 4.87 -5.98
CA ILE A 17 1.70 5.25 -4.63
C ILE A 17 2.50 4.09 -4.03
N LYS A 18 3.67 4.41 -3.47
CA LYS A 18 4.63 3.42 -2.94
C LYS A 18 4.94 3.73 -1.50
N ILE A 19 4.45 2.87 -0.61
CA ILE A 19 4.54 3.08 0.83
C ILE A 19 5.51 2.04 1.39
N LYS A 20 6.56 2.48 2.06
CA LYS A 20 7.39 1.62 2.91
C LYS A 20 6.80 1.68 4.32
N LEU A 21 6.35 0.55 4.85
CA LEU A 21 5.79 0.50 6.19
C LEU A 21 6.87 0.76 7.24
N THR A 22 6.50 1.56 8.23
CA THR A 22 7.27 1.72 9.48
C THR A 22 7.13 0.47 10.34
N LYS A 23 8.00 0.31 11.35
CA LYS A 23 7.89 -0.82 12.29
C LYS A 23 6.55 -0.79 13.01
N GLU A 24 6.12 0.40 13.43
CA GLU A 24 4.85 0.62 14.09
C GLU A 24 3.68 0.22 13.19
N GLN A 25 3.72 0.55 11.89
CA GLN A 25 2.68 0.14 10.94
C GLN A 25 2.68 -1.38 10.67
N ILE A 26 3.85 -2.02 10.66
CA ILE A 26 3.94 -3.49 10.53
C ILE A 26 3.29 -4.14 11.74
N GLU A 27 3.68 -3.73 12.96
CA GLU A 27 3.11 -4.24 14.22
C GLU A 27 1.60 -3.94 14.33
N GLU A 28 1.16 -2.79 13.86
CA GLU A 28 -0.26 -2.42 13.82
C GLU A 28 -1.04 -3.30 12.84
N SER A 29 -0.47 -3.62 11.67
CA SER A 29 -1.13 -4.46 10.66
C SER A 29 -1.44 -5.88 11.16
N GLU A 30 -0.66 -6.40 12.11
CA GLU A 30 -0.88 -7.72 12.72
C GLU A 30 -2.13 -7.78 13.63
N LYS A 31 -2.72 -6.62 13.97
CA LYS A 31 -3.93 -6.53 14.81
C LYS A 31 -5.23 -6.66 14.02
N TYR A 32 -5.16 -6.66 12.68
CA TYR A 32 -6.32 -6.74 11.81
C TYR A 32 -6.50 -8.14 11.24
N ASP A 33 -7.74 -8.60 11.15
CA ASP A 33 -8.09 -9.92 10.60
C ASP A 33 -7.79 -10.01 9.10
N ASP A 34 -7.87 -8.86 8.40
CA ASP A 34 -7.57 -8.73 6.98
C ASP A 34 -6.74 -7.48 6.71
N PHE A 35 -5.87 -7.58 5.71
CA PHE A 35 -4.94 -6.50 5.38
C PHE A 35 -5.64 -5.30 4.72
N GLU A 36 -6.81 -5.50 4.11
CA GLU A 36 -7.56 -4.43 3.44
C GLU A 36 -8.16 -3.46 4.48
N THR A 37 -8.61 -3.97 5.62
CA THR A 37 -9.06 -3.18 6.78
C THR A 37 -7.90 -2.35 7.32
N PHE A 38 -6.71 -2.91 7.49
CA PHE A 38 -5.52 -2.14 7.84
C PHE A 38 -5.24 -1.04 6.80
N LEU A 39 -5.29 -1.39 5.51
CA LEU A 39 -5.03 -0.46 4.41
C LEU A 39 -6.01 0.71 4.39
N SER A 40 -7.28 0.49 4.75
CA SER A 40 -8.28 1.57 4.86
C SER A 40 -7.90 2.64 5.90
N THR A 41 -7.16 2.29 6.94
CA THR A 41 -6.68 3.26 7.94
C THR A 41 -5.60 4.21 7.40
N LEU A 42 -4.99 3.85 6.27
CA LEU A 42 -3.92 4.60 5.63
C LEU A 42 -4.44 5.60 4.58
N GLU A 43 -5.72 5.54 4.21
CA GLU A 43 -6.34 6.43 3.21
C GLU A 43 -6.08 7.91 3.53
N GLU A 44 -6.34 8.34 4.77
CA GLU A 44 -6.13 9.74 5.19
C GLU A 44 -4.63 10.09 5.35
N VAL A 45 -3.80 9.11 5.69
CA VAL A 45 -2.36 9.33 5.95
C VAL A 45 -1.60 9.59 4.66
N TYR A 46 -1.95 8.88 3.59
CA TYR A 46 -1.26 8.93 2.31
C TYR A 46 -2.12 9.50 1.18
N ASP A 47 -3.28 10.06 1.50
CA ASP A 47 -4.19 10.76 0.57
C ASP A 47 -4.57 9.92 -0.66
N PHE A 48 -5.14 8.74 -0.42
CA PHE A 48 -5.69 7.88 -1.48
C PHE A 48 -7.06 7.33 -1.09
N ARG A 49 -7.77 6.76 -2.07
CA ARG A 49 -9.07 6.13 -1.84
C ARG A 49 -9.04 4.68 -2.29
N LEU A 50 -9.02 3.76 -1.34
CA LEU A 50 -8.82 2.33 -1.51
C LEU A 50 -9.82 1.70 -2.49
N LYS A 51 -11.09 2.09 -2.43
CA LYS A 51 -12.12 1.62 -3.38
C LYS A 51 -11.91 2.07 -4.83
N ASP A 52 -11.02 3.03 -5.07
CA ASP A 52 -10.62 3.54 -6.37
C ASP A 52 -9.19 3.04 -6.74
N CYS A 53 -8.67 2.02 -6.04
CA CYS A 53 -7.31 1.51 -6.19
C CYS A 53 -7.24 -0.02 -6.41
N LEU A 54 -6.17 -0.46 -7.07
CA LEU A 54 -5.64 -1.82 -6.92
C LEU A 54 -4.39 -1.77 -6.05
N TRP A 55 -4.10 -2.83 -5.28
CA TRP A 55 -2.92 -2.82 -4.41
C TRP A 55 -2.24 -4.18 -4.32
N MET A 56 -0.97 -4.16 -3.91
CA MET A 56 -0.21 -5.35 -3.56
C MET A 56 0.76 -5.06 -2.41
N CYS A 57 1.10 -6.12 -1.67
CA CYS A 57 2.09 -6.10 -0.61
C CYS A 57 3.31 -6.92 -1.00
N THR A 58 4.50 -6.46 -0.61
CA THR A 58 5.75 -7.19 -0.86
C THR A 58 6.78 -6.94 0.23
N GLU A 59 7.63 -7.93 0.48
CA GLU A 59 8.77 -7.83 1.40
C GLU A 59 9.91 -6.98 0.81
N SER A 60 10.11 -7.08 -0.51
CA SER A 60 11.12 -6.33 -1.25
C SER A 60 10.49 -5.63 -2.44
N TYR A 61 10.91 -4.40 -2.69
CA TYR A 61 10.37 -3.58 -3.77
C TYR A 61 11.43 -3.31 -4.83
N GLN A 62 11.08 -3.59 -6.09
CA GLN A 62 11.83 -3.24 -7.29
C GLN A 62 10.84 -2.80 -8.37
N GLU A 63 11.17 -1.72 -9.09
CA GLU A 63 10.38 -1.21 -10.20
C GLU A 63 11.26 -1.10 -11.45
N ARG A 64 10.67 -1.43 -12.60
CA ARG A 64 11.28 -1.24 -13.91
C ARG A 64 10.28 -0.49 -14.78
N SER A 65 10.74 0.60 -15.39
CA SER A 65 9.92 1.46 -16.23
C SER A 65 10.47 1.45 -17.65
N PHE A 66 9.57 1.39 -18.63
CA PHE A 66 9.92 1.36 -20.05
C PHE A 66 9.07 2.41 -20.77
N GLY A 67 9.71 3.38 -21.43
CA GLY A 67 9.01 4.41 -22.21
C GLY A 67 8.15 5.38 -21.40
N PHE A 68 8.55 5.63 -20.14
CA PHE A 68 7.94 6.56 -19.18
C PHE A 68 8.78 7.83 -19.05
#